data_AF-A0A1G6G5Q7-F1
#
_entry.id   AF-A0A1G6G5Q7-F1
#
_cell.length_a   1.000
_cell.length_b   1.000
_cell.length_c   1.000
_cell.angle_alpha   90.00
_cell.angle_beta   90.00
_cell.angle_gamma   90.00
#
_symmetry.space_group_name_H-M   'P 1'
#
loop_
_entity.id
_entity.type
_entity.pdbx_description
1 polymer ?
#
loop_
_entity_poly.entity_id
_entity_poly.type
_entity_poly.pdbx_seq_one_letter_code
_entity_poly.pdbx_strand_id
1 'polypeptide(L)'
;MARGRILTIEQEEQVIALYKQEFTIKEIIKHTGVKSEQTIYRILDKNNIPRRPKLKGVGKVFITVEEDVAQILEKQTNISLYVNEAIRFFNNK
;
A
#
# COMPACT_ATOMS: atom_id res chain seq x y z
N MET A 1 -3.84 34.54 0.75
CA MET A 1 -3.85 33.07 0.95
C MET A 1 -2.43 32.56 0.77
N ALA A 2 -1.82 32.01 1.82
CA ALA A 2 -0.40 31.63 1.79
C ALA A 2 -0.18 30.48 0.79
N ARG A 3 0.64 30.73 -0.23
CA ARG A 3 1.13 29.72 -1.18
C ARG A 3 1.79 28.60 -0.35
N GLY A 4 1.20 27.40 -0.38
CA GLY A 4 1.72 26.24 0.35
C GLY A 4 3.17 25.98 -0.04
N ARG A 5 4.02 25.68 0.97
CA ARG A 5 5.43 25.32 0.76
C ARG A 5 5.55 24.33 -0.40
N ILE A 6 6.35 24.70 -1.40
CA ILE A 6 6.76 23.84 -2.50
C ILE A 6 7.47 22.65 -1.87
N LEU A 7 6.94 21.44 -2.07
CA LEU A 7 7.66 20.20 -1.74
C LEU A 7 8.94 20.16 -2.55
N THR A 8 10.05 19.77 -1.92
CA THR A 8 11.29 19.58 -2.68
C THR A 8 11.18 18.32 -3.55
N ILE A 9 11.90 18.30 -4.67
CA ILE A 9 11.94 17.14 -5.59
C ILE A 9 12.38 15.88 -4.82
N GLU A 10 13.38 16.03 -3.95
CA GLU A 10 13.89 14.94 -3.10
C GLU A 10 12.80 14.34 -2.19
N GLN A 11 11.92 15.18 -1.62
CA GLN A 11 10.81 14.68 -0.82
C GLN A 11 9.77 13.95 -1.67
N GLU A 12 9.49 14.41 -2.89
CA GLU A 12 8.60 13.69 -3.81
C GLU A 12 9.19 12.31 -4.17
N GLU A 13 10.48 12.24 -4.48
CA GLU A 13 11.17 10.98 -4.80
C GLU A 13 11.17 10.01 -3.62
N GLN A 14 11.45 10.48 -2.40
CA GLN A 14 11.39 9.66 -1.19
C GLN A 14 9.98 9.10 -0.94
N VAL A 15 8.94 9.92 -1.11
CA VAL A 15 7.55 9.46 -0.99
C VAL A 15 7.26 8.33 -1.98
N ILE A 16 7.69 8.49 -3.23
CA ILE A 16 7.47 7.49 -4.29
C ILE A 16 8.22 6.19 -3.98
N ALA A 17 9.49 6.29 -3.56
CA ALA A 17 10.31 5.13 -3.21
C ALA A 17 9.69 4.33 -2.07
N LEU A 18 9.32 4.99 -0.98
CA LEU A 18 8.68 4.34 0.18
C LEU A 18 7.30 3.78 -0.18
N TYR A 19 6.53 4.45 -1.02
CA TYR A 19 5.24 3.94 -1.48
C TYR A 19 5.36 2.64 -2.27
N LYS A 20 6.39 2.53 -3.13
CA LYS A 20 6.69 1.33 -3.92
C LYS A 20 7.24 0.19 -3.06
N GLN A 21 7.90 0.51 -1.94
CA GLN A 21 8.36 -0.45 -0.93
C GLN A 21 7.24 -0.88 0.03
N GLU A 22 5.97 -0.65 -0.31
CA GLU A 22 4.81 -1.12 0.44
C GLU A 22 4.62 -0.50 1.84
N PHE A 23 5.42 0.49 2.25
CA PHE A 23 5.23 1.22 3.51
C PHE A 23 3.84 1.85 3.62
N THR A 24 3.26 1.86 4.81
CA THR A 24 1.98 2.50 5.06
C THR A 24 2.08 4.01 4.88
N ILE A 25 0.97 4.68 4.53
CA ILE A 25 0.95 6.15 4.40
C ILE A 25 1.43 6.85 5.69
N LYS A 26 1.12 6.28 6.86
CA LYS A 26 1.57 6.80 8.16
C LYS A 26 3.07 6.71 8.34
N GLU A 27 3.70 5.60 7.93
CA GLU A 27 5.15 5.46 7.95
C GLU A 27 5.81 6.42 6.97
N ILE A 28 5.25 6.56 5.76
CA ILE A 28 5.75 7.51 4.76
C ILE A 28 5.74 8.93 5.32
N ILE A 29 4.65 9.34 5.99
CA ILE A 29 4.58 10.65 6.68
C ILE A 29 5.71 10.81 7.69
N LYS A 30 5.93 9.79 8.54
CA LYS A 30 6.96 9.81 9.58
C LYS A 30 8.38 9.92 8.99
N HIS A 31 8.65 9.23 7.88
CA HIS A 31 9.98 9.20 7.26
C HIS A 31 10.28 10.42 6.40
N THR A 32 9.28 10.98 5.71
CA THR A 32 9.48 12.06 4.72
C THR A 32 9.24 13.47 5.29
N GLY A 33 8.60 13.57 6.45
CA GLY A 33 8.19 14.84 7.05
C GLY A 33 7.03 15.53 6.30
N VAL A 34 6.36 14.81 5.40
CA VAL A 34 5.19 15.32 4.67
C VAL A 34 4.03 15.54 5.64
N LYS A 35 3.38 16.71 5.54
CA LYS A 35 2.43 17.17 6.55
C LYS A 35 1.10 16.42 6.60
N SER A 36 0.72 15.73 5.52
CA SER A 36 -0.59 15.08 5.44
C SER A 36 -0.66 13.97 4.40
N GLU A 37 -1.55 13.02 4.64
CA GLU A 37 -1.88 11.94 3.69
C GLU A 37 -2.33 12.51 2.33
N GLN A 38 -3.10 13.60 2.36
CA GLN A 38 -3.59 14.28 1.15
C GLN A 38 -2.45 14.74 0.24
N THR A 39 -1.33 15.15 0.84
CA THR A 39 -0.16 15.59 0.09
C THR A 39 0.53 14.41 -0.59
N ILE A 40 0.62 13.27 0.09
CA ILE A 40 1.12 12.02 -0.50
C ILE A 40 0.25 11.62 -1.68
N TYR A 41 -1.08 11.61 -1.54
CA TYR A 41 -1.97 11.28 -2.67
C TYR A 41 -1.80 12.23 -3.86
N ARG A 42 -1.63 13.54 -3.62
CA ARG A 42 -1.32 14.50 -4.70
C ARG A 42 -0.02 14.17 -5.43
N ILE A 43 1.01 13.74 -4.71
CA ILE A 43 2.30 13.34 -5.31
C ILE A 43 2.11 12.08 -6.16
N LEU A 44 1.40 11.08 -5.64
CA LEU A 44 1.10 9.85 -6.39
C LEU A 44 0.30 10.15 -7.66
N ASP A 45 -0.75 10.95 -7.55
CA ASP A 45 -1.62 11.32 -8.68
C ASP A 45 -0.81 12.12 -9.74
N LYS A 46 0.03 13.08 -9.33
CA LYS A 46 0.92 13.86 -10.22
C LYS A 46 1.90 12.96 -10.98
N ASN A 47 2.34 11.87 -10.38
CA ASN A 47 3.30 10.93 -10.95
C ASN A 47 2.63 9.70 -11.60
N ASN A 48 1.30 9.70 -11.78
CA ASN A 48 0.53 8.60 -12.35
C ASN A 48 0.76 7.25 -11.62
N ILE A 49 1.01 7.28 -10.32
CA ILE A 49 1.19 6.07 -9.52
C ILE A 49 -0.17 5.56 -9.07
N PRO A 50 -0.58 4.33 -9.46
CA PRO A 50 -1.87 3.79 -9.07
C PRO A 50 -1.94 3.59 -7.56
N ARG A 51 -3.12 3.85 -7.00
CA ARG A 51 -3.38 3.64 -5.58
C ARG A 51 -3.50 2.15 -5.29
N ARG A 52 -2.97 1.72 -4.14
CA ARG A 52 -3.15 0.34 -3.65
C ARG A 52 -4.65 -0.02 -3.66
N PRO A 53 -5.00 -1.22 -4.16
CA PRO A 53 -6.39 -1.62 -4.28
C PRO A 53 -7.04 -1.70 -2.89
N LYS A 54 -8.18 -1.04 -2.74
CA LYS A 54 -9.00 -1.21 -1.53
C LYS A 54 -9.74 -2.53 -1.63
N LEU A 55 -9.49 -3.43 -0.69
CA LEU A 55 -10.30 -4.65 -0.56
C LEU A 55 -11.71 -4.26 -0.11
N LYS A 56 -12.72 -4.63 -0.90
CA LYS A 56 -14.12 -4.59 -0.47
C LYS A 56 -14.41 -5.84 0.35
N GLY A 57 -13.92 -5.87 1.58
CA GLY A 57 -14.12 -7.00 2.50
C GLY A 57 -15.61 -7.18 2.80
N VAL A 58 -16.17 -8.33 2.44
CA VAL A 58 -17.58 -8.69 2.72
C VAL A 58 -17.74 -9.46 4.02
N GLY A 59 -16.64 -9.96 4.60
CA GLY A 59 -16.64 -10.73 5.83
C GLY A 59 -15.23 -11.22 6.17
N LYS A 60 -15.10 -11.84 7.35
CA LYS A 60 -13.88 -12.54 7.79
C LYS A 60 -14.13 -14.04 7.75
N VAL A 61 -13.15 -14.80 7.28
CA VAL A 61 -13.15 -16.26 7.32
C VAL A 61 -12.03 -16.70 8.24
N PHE A 62 -12.33 -17.64 9.13
CA PHE A 62 -11.33 -18.31 9.97
C PHE A 62 -11.05 -19.67 9.35
N ILE A 63 -9.78 -19.95 9.10
CA ILE A 63 -9.29 -21.23 8.57
C ILE A 63 -8.07 -21.66 9.38
N THR A 64 -7.84 -22.96 9.46
CA THR A 64 -6.57 -23.51 9.90
C THR A 64 -5.69 -23.72 8.67
N VAL A 65 -4.45 -23.24 8.71
CA VAL A 65 -3.46 -23.42 7.65
C VAL A 65 -2.28 -24.23 8.19
N GLU A 66 -1.59 -24.92 7.30
CA GLU A 66 -0.36 -25.65 7.61
C GLU A 66 0.81 -24.67 7.87
N GLU A 67 1.86 -25.15 8.53
CA GLU A 67 2.99 -24.32 8.97
C GLU A 67 3.74 -23.67 7.79
N ASP A 68 3.95 -24.42 6.71
CA ASP A 68 4.58 -23.94 5.49
C ASP A 68 3.72 -22.86 4.80
N VAL A 69 2.40 -23.03 4.77
CA VAL A 69 1.45 -22.04 4.25
C VAL A 69 1.47 -20.77 5.09
N ALA A 70 1.52 -20.88 6.43
CA ALA A 70 1.63 -19.73 7.32
C ALA A 70 2.90 -18.91 7.03
N GLN A 71 4.05 -19.56 6.84
CA GLN A 71 5.31 -18.90 6.49
C GLN A 71 5.26 -18.16 5.14
N ILE A 72 4.48 -18.65 4.18
CA ILE A 72 4.26 -17.97 2.90
C ILE A 72 3.41 -16.71 3.10
N LEU A 73 2.35 -16.80 3.91
CA LEU A 73 1.44 -15.68 4.19
C LEU A 73 2.13 -14.55 4.97
N GLU A 74 2.99 -14.88 5.94
CA GLU A 74 3.73 -13.89 6.74
C GLU A 74 4.65 -12.99 5.91
N LYS A 75 5.14 -13.49 4.77
CA LYS A 75 6.00 -12.71 3.86
C LYS A 75 5.21 -11.72 2.99
N GLN A 76 3.88 -11.84 2.95
CA GLN A 76 3.04 -10.99 2.11
C GLN A 76 2.64 -9.71 2.86
N THR A 77 2.80 -8.55 2.22
CA THR A 77 2.32 -7.28 2.76
C THR A 77 0.81 -7.27 2.99
N ASN A 78 0.05 -7.93 2.10
CA ASN A 78 -1.41 -8.00 2.18
C ASN A 78 -1.92 -9.43 2.00
N ILE A 79 -1.98 -10.15 3.13
CA ILE A 79 -2.47 -11.54 3.21
C ILE A 79 -3.85 -11.68 2.57
N SER A 80 -4.78 -10.76 2.85
CA SER A 80 -6.15 -10.85 2.31
C SER A 80 -6.19 -10.70 0.80
N LEU A 81 -5.37 -9.82 0.22
CA LEU A 81 -5.29 -9.68 -1.24
C LEU A 81 -4.70 -10.94 -1.86
N TYR A 82 -3.58 -11.42 -1.31
CA TYR A 82 -2.89 -12.61 -1.78
C TYR A 82 -3.81 -13.84 -1.78
N VAL A 83 -4.53 -14.10 -0.69
CA VAL A 83 -5.47 -15.22 -0.59
C VAL A 83 -6.60 -15.08 -1.61
N ASN A 84 -7.17 -13.88 -1.78
CA ASN A 84 -8.22 -13.67 -2.78
C ASN A 84 -7.73 -13.90 -4.22
N GLU A 85 -6.52 -13.44 -4.55
CA GLU A 85 -5.91 -13.64 -5.87
C GLU A 85 -5.56 -15.11 -6.13
N ALA A 86 -5.00 -15.81 -5.13
CA ALA A 86 -4.72 -17.23 -5.21
C ALA A 86 -6.01 -18.03 -5.48
N ILE A 87 -7.08 -17.78 -4.71
CA ILE A 87 -8.38 -18.45 -4.92
C ILE A 87 -8.90 -18.17 -6.33
N ARG A 88 -8.86 -16.92 -6.82
CA ARG A 88 -9.30 -16.58 -8.19
C ARG A 88 -8.46 -17.30 -9.24
N PHE A 89 -7.14 -17.34 -9.07
CA PHE A 89 -6.23 -17.98 -10.01
C PHE A 89 -6.56 -19.47 -10.20
N PHE A 90 -6.84 -20.20 -9.12
CA PHE A 90 -7.18 -21.62 -9.21
C PHE A 90 -8.61 -21.91 -9.69
N ASN A 91 -9.51 -20.93 -9.63
CA ASN A 91 -10.92 -21.11 -10.01
C ASN A 91 -11.27 -20.49 -11.38
N ASN A 92 -10.43 -19.63 -11.93
CA ASN A 92 -10.58 -19.14 -13.30
C ASN A 92 -9.96 -20.17 -14.26
N LYS A 93 -10.81 -20.98 -14.90
CA LYS A 93 -10.47 -21.80 -16.07
C LYS A 93 -10.40 -20.95 -17.34
#